data_AF-A0A2N3GG80-F1
#
_entry.id   AF-A0A2N3GG80-F1
#
_cell.length_a   1.000
_cell.length_b   1.000
_cell.length_c   1.000
_cell.angle_alpha   90.00
_cell.angle_beta   90.00
_cell.angle_gamma   90.00
#
_symmetry.space_group_name_H-M   'P 1'
#
loop_
_entity.id
_entity.type
_entity.pdbx_description
1 polymer ?
#
loop_
_entity_poly.entity_id
_entity_poly.type
_entity_poly.pdbx_seq_one_letter_code
_entity_poly.pdbx_strand_id
1 'polypeptide(L)'
;MSTPAHLFLIAGPSGSGKSRLMHASGLPCLRLDDYYYDADHPGMPTTSLGITDWDDPLSWDAEAAMAGLTELIHTGHTDAPDYSISLSRRVGTHPVDLHGSSCLGAEGIFAIEFLQRCRDAGLATEAIYLDRPAALVYLLRLRRDLAGKRKPAHIAIRRGWALAKAQAGLRRRALAAGFTPMRMRAALARVATIAATRRADSTPPAPGRTSNTTTNSAA
;
A
#
# COMPACT_ATOMS: atom_id res chain seq x y z
N MET A 1 7.03 24.69 -6.45
CA MET A 1 7.22 23.29 -6.88
C MET A 1 6.75 22.42 -5.73
N SER A 2 5.72 21.60 -5.94
CA SER A 2 5.21 20.69 -4.90
C SER A 2 6.32 19.69 -4.55
N THR A 3 6.63 19.53 -3.26
CA THR A 3 7.60 18.53 -2.81
C THR A 3 7.17 17.15 -3.29
N PRO A 4 8.05 16.34 -3.91
CA PRO A 4 7.67 15.02 -4.39
C PRO A 4 7.17 14.15 -3.23
N ALA A 5 5.99 13.55 -3.43
CA ALA A 5 5.34 12.75 -2.42
C ALA A 5 6.21 11.55 -2.03
N HIS A 6 6.32 11.28 -0.72
CA HIS A 6 7.03 10.11 -0.21
C HIS A 6 6.10 8.90 -0.17
N LEU A 7 6.45 7.85 -0.90
CA LEU A 7 5.62 6.65 -1.06
C LEU A 7 6.04 5.56 -0.07
N PHE A 8 5.10 5.09 0.75
CA PHE A 8 5.27 3.87 1.53
C PHE A 8 4.69 2.67 0.79
N LEU A 9 5.54 1.75 0.33
CA LEU A 9 5.08 0.48 -0.23
C LEU A 9 5.00 -0.58 0.86
N ILE A 10 3.77 -0.99 1.18
CA ILE A 10 3.51 -1.96 2.24
C ILE A 10 3.20 -3.32 1.61
N ALA A 11 4.15 -4.25 1.75
CA ALA A 11 3.98 -5.65 1.36
C ALA A 11 3.74 -6.55 2.58
N GLY A 12 3.27 -7.76 2.33
CA GLY A 12 3.02 -8.75 3.37
C GLY A 12 1.88 -9.70 3.02
N PRO A 13 1.82 -10.87 3.68
CA PRO A 13 0.83 -11.88 3.36
C PRO A 13 -0.59 -11.35 3.61
N SER A 14 -1.56 -11.80 2.82
CA SER A 14 -2.97 -11.47 3.05
C SER A 14 -3.37 -11.87 4.48
N GLY A 15 -3.88 -10.90 5.25
CA GLY A 15 -4.20 -11.06 6.68
C GLY A 15 -3.11 -10.55 7.64
N SER A 16 -1.96 -10.07 7.17
CA SER A 16 -0.91 -9.48 8.03
C SER A 16 -1.31 -8.15 8.66
N GLY A 17 -2.31 -7.47 8.09
CA GLY A 17 -2.81 -6.18 8.55
C GLY A 17 -2.22 -4.97 7.83
N LYS A 18 -1.81 -5.10 6.56
CA LYS A 18 -1.32 -3.98 5.73
C LYS A 18 -2.30 -2.81 5.66
N SER A 19 -3.55 -3.08 5.27
CA SER A 19 -4.62 -2.07 5.25
C SER A 19 -4.88 -1.47 6.65
N ARG A 20 -4.73 -2.27 7.72
CA ARG A 20 -4.82 -1.77 9.11
C ARG A 20 -3.65 -0.83 9.45
N LEU A 21 -2.45 -1.13 8.99
CA LEU A 21 -1.29 -0.26 9.17
C LEU A 21 -1.52 1.09 8.49
N MET A 22 -1.96 1.07 7.23
CA MET A 22 -2.22 2.29 6.48
C MET A 22 -3.35 3.11 7.10
N HIS A 23 -4.47 2.49 7.44
CA HIS A 23 -5.56 3.16 8.17
C HIS A 23 -5.08 3.78 9.50
N ALA A 24 -4.28 3.05 10.29
CA ALA A 24 -3.78 3.56 11.56
C ALA A 24 -2.73 4.67 11.41
N SER A 25 -2.05 4.75 10.26
CA SER A 25 -1.12 5.85 9.97
C SER A 25 -1.81 7.16 9.63
N GLY A 26 -3.08 7.11 9.21
CA GLY A 26 -3.84 8.27 8.73
C GLY A 26 -3.39 8.80 7.37
N LEU A 27 -2.46 8.12 6.67
CA LEU A 27 -2.03 8.53 5.35
C LEU A 27 -3.03 8.09 4.27
N PRO A 28 -3.22 8.90 3.21
CA PRO A 28 -3.84 8.47 1.97
C PRO A 28 -3.20 7.18 1.45
N CYS A 29 -4.01 6.26 0.92
CA CYS A 29 -3.52 4.94 0.54
C CYS A 29 -4.18 4.43 -0.74
N LEU A 30 -3.35 4.05 -1.71
CA LEU A 30 -3.78 3.27 -2.86
C LEU A 30 -3.82 1.78 -2.50
N ARG A 31 -4.96 1.12 -2.68
CA ARG A 31 -5.09 -0.32 -2.48
C ARG A 31 -4.74 -1.02 -3.80
N LEU A 32 -3.57 -1.65 -3.87
CA LEU A 32 -3.14 -2.36 -5.09
C LEU A 32 -4.03 -3.56 -5.39
N ASP A 33 -4.63 -4.15 -4.35
CA ASP A 33 -5.63 -5.20 -4.50
C ASP A 33 -6.90 -4.73 -5.25
N ASP A 34 -7.08 -3.43 -5.50
CA ASP A 34 -8.20 -2.95 -6.34
C ASP A 34 -7.89 -3.05 -7.84
N TYR A 35 -6.62 -3.24 -8.21
CA TYR A 35 -6.16 -3.29 -9.60
C TYR A 35 -6.13 -4.70 -10.20
N TYR A 36 -6.75 -5.69 -9.57
CA TYR A 36 -6.97 -6.98 -10.24
C TYR A 36 -7.74 -6.81 -11.54
N TYR A 37 -7.48 -7.70 -12.49
CA TYR A 37 -8.37 -7.91 -13.62
C TYR A 37 -9.63 -8.67 -13.18
N ASP A 38 -10.71 -8.51 -13.95
CA ASP A 38 -11.93 -9.31 -13.76
C ASP A 38 -11.63 -10.80 -14.02
N ALA A 39 -12.36 -11.70 -13.37
CA ALA A 39 -12.10 -13.14 -13.46
C ALA A 39 -12.21 -13.71 -14.89
N ASP A 40 -12.95 -13.06 -15.77
CA ASP A 40 -13.13 -13.42 -17.18
C ASP A 40 -12.18 -12.67 -18.13
N HIS A 41 -11.23 -11.89 -17.59
CA HIS A 41 -10.24 -11.20 -18.39
C HIS A 41 -9.43 -12.18 -19.26
N PRO A 42 -9.17 -11.86 -20.55
CA PRO A 42 -8.37 -12.71 -21.41
C PRO A 42 -6.97 -12.95 -20.82
N GLY A 43 -6.51 -14.21 -20.84
CA GLY A 43 -5.16 -14.57 -20.40
C GLY A 43 -4.97 -14.71 -18.89
N MET A 44 -6.07 -14.78 -18.11
CA MET A 44 -5.97 -15.01 -16.67
C MET A 44 -5.18 -16.30 -16.34
N PRO A 45 -4.18 -16.22 -15.46
CA PRO A 45 -3.32 -17.36 -15.12
C PRO A 45 -4.12 -18.41 -14.35
N THR A 46 -3.74 -19.68 -14.51
CA THR A 46 -4.38 -20.81 -13.83
C THR A 46 -3.35 -21.62 -13.06
N THR A 47 -3.72 -22.02 -11.84
CA THR A 47 -2.93 -22.94 -11.03
C THR A 47 -3.01 -24.36 -11.59
N SER A 48 -2.12 -25.24 -11.12
CA SER A 48 -2.16 -26.68 -11.44
C SER A 48 -3.45 -27.39 -11.01
N LEU A 49 -4.33 -26.73 -10.23
CA LEU A 49 -5.62 -27.24 -9.78
C LEU A 49 -6.78 -26.79 -10.67
N GLY A 50 -6.52 -26.09 -11.78
CA GLY A 50 -7.54 -25.63 -12.72
C GLY A 50 -8.37 -24.43 -12.21
N ILE A 51 -7.89 -23.73 -11.19
CA ILE A 51 -8.49 -22.48 -10.70
C ILE A 51 -7.57 -21.30 -10.98
N THR A 52 -8.14 -20.10 -11.13
CA THR A 52 -7.40 -18.85 -11.34
C THR A 52 -6.31 -18.64 -10.29
N ASP A 53 -5.10 -18.33 -10.74
CA ASP A 53 -3.97 -17.95 -9.88
C ASP A 53 -3.95 -16.45 -9.63
N TRP A 54 -4.58 -16.04 -8.52
CA TRP A 54 -4.63 -14.63 -8.12
C TRP A 54 -3.33 -14.12 -7.49
N ASP A 55 -2.33 -14.97 -7.27
CA ASP A 55 -1.02 -14.54 -6.75
C ASP A 55 0.00 -14.35 -7.89
N ASP A 56 -0.39 -14.59 -9.15
CA ASP A 56 0.44 -14.43 -10.34
C ASP A 56 0.37 -12.97 -10.87
N PRO A 57 1.51 -12.36 -11.27
CA PRO A 57 1.56 -10.98 -11.78
C PRO A 57 0.67 -10.70 -13.01
N LEU A 58 0.28 -11.72 -13.78
CA LEU A 58 -0.64 -11.57 -14.92
C LEU A 58 -2.10 -11.38 -14.49
N SER A 59 -2.42 -11.56 -13.21
CA SER A 59 -3.78 -11.39 -12.68
C SER A 59 -4.15 -9.95 -12.34
N TRP A 60 -3.20 -9.01 -12.40
CA TRP A 60 -3.44 -7.61 -12.04
C TRP A 60 -2.86 -6.60 -13.04
N ASP A 61 -3.47 -5.42 -13.02
CA ASP A 61 -3.24 -4.33 -13.94
C ASP A 61 -2.20 -3.36 -13.37
N ALA A 62 -0.93 -3.76 -13.43
CA ALA A 62 0.19 -2.96 -12.92
C ALA A 62 0.34 -1.61 -13.63
N GLU A 63 -0.07 -1.53 -14.91
CA GLU A 63 -0.05 -0.28 -15.67
C GLU A 63 -1.11 0.71 -15.15
N ALA A 64 -2.36 0.26 -14.97
CA ALA A 64 -3.39 1.11 -14.39
C ALA A 64 -3.05 1.53 -12.95
N ALA A 65 -2.40 0.67 -12.16
CA ALA A 65 -1.92 1.02 -10.83
C ALA A 65 -0.86 2.13 -10.86
N MET A 66 0.10 2.05 -11.79
CA MET A 66 1.09 3.12 -11.99
C MET A 66 0.45 4.40 -12.50
N ALA A 67 -0.52 4.31 -13.40
CA ALA A 67 -1.25 5.47 -13.92
C ALA A 67 -2.01 6.21 -12.80
N GLY A 68 -2.78 5.49 -11.98
CA GLY A 68 -3.51 6.07 -10.85
C GLY A 68 -2.58 6.65 -9.78
N LEU A 69 -1.46 5.98 -9.48
CA LEU A 69 -0.43 6.52 -8.59
C LEU A 69 0.17 7.82 -9.14
N THR A 70 0.48 7.85 -10.44
CA THR A 70 1.06 9.02 -11.09
C THR A 70 0.09 10.18 -11.08
N GLU A 71 -1.17 9.95 -11.43
CA GLU A 71 -2.23 10.95 -11.35
C GLU A 71 -2.34 11.51 -9.93
N LEU A 72 -2.48 10.64 -8.93
CA LEU A 72 -2.58 11.02 -7.52
C LEU A 72 -1.42 11.92 -7.06
N ILE A 73 -0.19 11.60 -7.47
CA ILE A 73 0.99 12.40 -7.13
C ILE A 73 0.98 13.78 -7.81
N HIS A 74 0.49 13.87 -9.05
CA HIS A 74 0.53 15.11 -9.84
C HIS A 74 -0.64 16.04 -9.55
N THR A 75 -1.84 15.50 -9.40
CA THR A 75 -3.09 16.26 -9.26
C THR A 75 -3.58 16.32 -7.80
N GLY A 76 -3.03 15.49 -6.93
CA GLY A 76 -3.48 15.34 -5.54
C GLY A 76 -4.69 14.42 -5.38
N HIS A 77 -5.29 13.91 -6.46
CA HIS A 77 -6.45 13.02 -6.40
C HIS A 77 -6.48 12.02 -7.58
N THR A 78 -7.14 10.87 -7.41
CA THR A 78 -7.41 9.92 -8.49
C THR A 78 -8.66 9.11 -8.17
N ASP A 79 -9.35 8.59 -9.19
CA ASP A 79 -10.42 7.61 -9.01
C ASP A 79 -9.85 6.20 -9.19
N ALA A 80 -9.57 5.52 -8.07
CA ALA A 80 -9.09 4.15 -8.09
C ALA A 80 -10.25 3.18 -8.38
N PRO A 81 -10.00 2.02 -9.00
CA PRO A 81 -11.03 0.98 -9.13
C PRO A 81 -11.56 0.55 -7.77
N ASP A 82 -12.82 0.13 -7.70
CA ASP A 82 -13.36 -0.62 -6.57
C ASP A 82 -13.49 -2.10 -6.98
N TYR A 83 -12.66 -2.97 -6.39
CA TYR A 83 -12.65 -4.38 -6.72
C TYR A 83 -13.38 -5.22 -5.66
N SER A 84 -14.41 -5.94 -6.10
CA SER A 84 -15.11 -6.89 -5.26
C SER A 84 -14.43 -8.25 -5.31
N ILE A 85 -13.65 -8.58 -4.27
CA ILE A 85 -13.07 -9.93 -4.13
C ILE A 85 -14.13 -11.03 -4.12
N SER A 86 -15.35 -10.73 -3.63
CA SER A 86 -16.45 -11.71 -3.59
C SER A 86 -16.99 -12.01 -4.99
N LEU A 87 -17.07 -11.01 -5.86
CA LEU A 87 -17.53 -11.15 -7.23
C LEU A 87 -16.38 -11.41 -8.22
N SER A 88 -15.14 -11.28 -7.76
CA SER A 88 -13.91 -11.36 -8.57
C SER A 88 -13.98 -10.45 -9.80
N ARG A 89 -14.40 -9.19 -9.58
CA ARG A 89 -14.52 -8.17 -10.61
C ARG A 89 -14.52 -6.75 -10.04
N ARG A 90 -14.18 -5.78 -10.88
CA ARG A 90 -14.38 -4.34 -10.63
C ARG A 90 -15.89 -4.04 -10.61
N VAL A 91 -16.32 -3.25 -9.64
CA VAL A 91 -17.74 -2.88 -9.42
C VAL A 91 -17.99 -1.37 -9.49
N GLY A 92 -16.94 -0.58 -9.73
CA GLY A 92 -17.00 0.86 -9.82
C GLY A 92 -15.62 1.46 -9.59
N THR A 93 -15.61 2.70 -9.11
CA THR A 93 -14.42 3.43 -8.68
C THR A 93 -14.67 4.09 -7.31
N HIS A 94 -13.61 4.46 -6.62
CA HIS A 94 -13.65 5.26 -5.40
C HIS A 94 -12.56 6.33 -5.41
N PRO A 95 -12.83 7.52 -4.84
CA PRO A 95 -11.85 8.60 -4.84
C PRO A 95 -10.73 8.33 -3.83
N VAL A 96 -9.50 8.65 -4.22
CA VAL A 96 -8.33 8.72 -3.36
C VAL A 96 -7.76 10.14 -3.45
N ASP A 97 -7.63 10.81 -2.32
CA ASP A 97 -7.19 12.21 -2.24
C ASP A 97 -6.02 12.32 -1.25
N LEU A 98 -4.99 13.06 -1.62
CA LEU A 98 -3.82 13.30 -0.77
C LEU A 98 -4.15 14.21 0.42
N HIS A 99 -5.18 15.04 0.32
CA HIS A 99 -5.57 16.06 1.28
C HIS A 99 -4.38 16.95 1.68
N GLY A 100 -3.54 17.29 0.70
CA GLY A 100 -2.30 18.06 0.89
C GLY A 100 -1.18 17.31 1.60
N SER A 101 -1.32 16.00 1.87
CA SER A 101 -0.26 15.18 2.45
C SER A 101 0.92 15.03 1.50
N SER A 102 2.13 15.25 2.03
CA SER A 102 3.40 14.98 1.33
C SER A 102 3.84 13.52 1.41
N CYS A 103 3.01 12.66 2.00
CA CYS A 103 3.23 11.22 2.13
C CYS A 103 1.96 10.45 1.76
N LEU A 104 2.14 9.31 1.08
CA LEU A 104 1.05 8.37 0.77
C LEU A 104 1.55 6.94 0.91
N GLY A 105 0.63 5.99 1.04
CA GLY A 105 0.96 4.58 0.93
C GLY A 105 0.39 3.95 -0.34
N ALA A 106 0.98 2.82 -0.73
CA ALA A 106 0.31 1.82 -1.54
C ALA A 106 0.55 0.43 -0.93
N GLU A 107 -0.52 -0.36 -0.84
CA GLU A 107 -0.50 -1.63 -0.12
C GLU A 107 -1.14 -2.76 -0.92
N GLY A 108 -0.55 -3.95 -0.84
CA GLY A 108 -1.06 -5.13 -1.52
C GLY A 108 -0.04 -6.26 -1.54
N ILE A 109 -0.42 -7.42 -2.08
CA ILE A 109 0.56 -8.52 -2.28
C ILE A 109 1.56 -8.17 -3.39
N PHE A 110 1.08 -7.48 -4.43
CA PHE A 110 1.90 -7.05 -5.57
C PHE A 110 2.75 -5.81 -5.32
N ALA A 111 2.72 -5.26 -4.11
CA ALA A 111 3.66 -4.20 -3.71
C ALA A 111 5.13 -4.62 -3.94
N ILE A 112 5.43 -5.93 -3.84
CA ILE A 112 6.77 -6.47 -4.10
C ILE A 112 7.23 -6.21 -5.53
N GLU A 113 6.38 -6.48 -6.52
CA GLU A 113 6.67 -6.27 -7.94
C GLU A 113 6.56 -4.79 -8.32
N PHE A 114 5.59 -4.10 -7.72
CA PHE A 114 5.33 -2.68 -7.95
C PHE A 114 6.52 -1.80 -7.54
N LEU A 115 7.30 -2.21 -6.54
CA LEU A 115 8.49 -1.48 -6.09
C LEU A 115 9.47 -1.16 -7.22
N GLN A 116 9.70 -2.10 -8.15
CA GLN A 116 10.62 -1.83 -9.26
C GLN A 116 10.08 -0.73 -10.18
N ARG A 117 8.79 -0.79 -10.52
CA ARG A 117 8.11 0.23 -11.34
C ARG A 117 8.16 1.61 -10.68
N CYS A 118 7.94 1.68 -9.36
CA CYS A 118 8.06 2.95 -8.62
C CYS A 118 9.49 3.51 -8.63
N ARG A 119 10.50 2.64 -8.50
CA ARG A 119 11.91 3.05 -8.55
C ARG A 119 12.30 3.52 -9.94
N ASP A 120 11.87 2.83 -11.00
CA ASP A 120 12.14 3.20 -12.38
C ASP A 120 11.50 4.56 -12.74
N ALA A 121 10.36 4.86 -12.12
CA ALA A 121 9.70 6.17 -12.21
C ALA A 121 10.33 7.25 -11.30
N GLY A 122 11.43 6.95 -10.59
CA GLY A 122 12.13 7.92 -9.73
C GLY A 122 11.41 8.29 -8.43
N LEU A 123 10.42 7.50 -7.99
CA LEU A 123 9.64 7.79 -6.79
C LEU A 123 10.45 7.52 -5.51
N ALA A 124 10.44 8.49 -4.60
CA ALA A 124 11.04 8.34 -3.27
C ALA A 124 10.23 7.34 -2.44
N THR A 125 10.70 6.09 -2.40
CA THR A 125 9.93 4.94 -1.91
C THR A 125 10.55 4.28 -0.67
N GLU A 126 9.79 4.15 0.41
CA GLU A 126 10.12 3.34 1.58
C GLU A 126 9.37 2.00 1.49
N ALA A 127 10.10 0.91 1.28
CA ALA A 127 9.54 -0.44 1.11
C ALA A 127 9.53 -1.21 2.45
N ILE A 128 8.34 -1.50 2.98
CA ILE A 128 8.15 -2.17 4.27
C ILE A 128 7.42 -3.50 4.07
N TYR A 129 8.04 -4.59 4.48
CA TYR A 129 7.38 -5.90 4.57
C TYR A 129 6.83 -6.08 5.98
N LEU A 130 5.50 -6.14 6.11
CA LEU A 130 4.85 -6.34 7.39
C LEU A 130 4.99 -7.80 7.85
N ASP A 131 6.03 -8.04 8.64
CA ASP A 131 6.46 -9.37 9.07
C ASP A 131 5.70 -9.81 10.32
N ARG A 132 4.99 -10.93 10.21
CA ARG A 132 4.21 -11.54 11.29
C ARG A 132 4.32 -13.05 11.25
N PRO A 133 4.29 -13.75 12.40
CA PRO A 133 4.31 -15.21 12.43
C PRO A 133 3.18 -15.82 11.59
N ALA A 134 3.48 -16.84 10.80
CA ALA A 134 2.51 -17.44 9.87
C ALA A 134 1.27 -17.99 10.57
N ALA A 135 1.43 -18.56 11.77
CA ALA A 135 0.31 -19.02 12.60
C ALA A 135 -0.65 -17.89 12.98
N LEU A 136 -0.11 -16.70 13.30
CA LEU A 136 -0.92 -15.52 13.62
C LEU A 136 -1.65 -15.00 12.36
N VAL A 137 -0.95 -14.91 11.23
CA VAL A 137 -1.56 -14.48 9.96
C VAL A 137 -2.68 -15.44 9.55
N TYR A 138 -2.46 -16.74 9.68
CA TYR A 138 -3.45 -17.79 9.45
C TYR A 138 -4.69 -17.59 10.33
N LEU A 139 -4.51 -17.44 11.64
CA LEU A 139 -5.62 -17.25 12.59
C LEU A 139 -6.44 -15.99 12.27
N LEU A 140 -5.77 -14.87 12.01
CA LEU A 140 -6.42 -13.60 11.66
C LEU A 140 -7.23 -13.73 10.37
N ARG A 141 -6.67 -14.42 9.36
CA ARG A 141 -7.33 -14.68 8.09
C ARG A 141 -8.54 -15.59 8.27
N LEU A 142 -8.38 -16.69 9.00
CA LEU A 142 -9.47 -17.64 9.27
C LEU A 142 -10.64 -16.93 9.97
N ARG A 143 -10.36 -16.13 11.00
CA ARG A 143 -11.37 -15.33 11.68
C ARG A 143 -12.12 -14.38 10.72
N ARG A 144 -11.39 -13.68 9.84
CA ARG A 144 -11.99 -12.77 8.85
C ARG A 144 -12.88 -13.52 7.86
N ASP A 145 -12.37 -14.62 7.31
CA ASP A 145 -13.06 -15.38 6.27
C ASP A 145 -14.32 -16.07 6.84
N LEU A 146 -14.28 -16.51 8.10
CA LEU A 146 -15.44 -17.04 8.83
C LEU A 146 -16.45 -15.96 9.22
N ALA A 147 -15.99 -14.79 9.71
CA ALA A 147 -16.88 -13.67 10.05
C ALA A 147 -17.66 -13.15 8.83
N GLY A 148 -17.05 -13.19 7.65
CA GLY A 148 -17.71 -12.79 6.40
C GLY A 148 -18.65 -13.84 5.79
N LYS A 149 -18.78 -15.05 6.36
CA LYS A 149 -19.46 -16.22 5.75
C LYS A 149 -19.07 -16.47 4.28
N ARG A 150 -17.86 -16.03 3.88
CA ARG A 150 -17.47 -15.89 2.46
C ARG A 150 -17.20 -17.22 1.75
N LYS A 151 -16.88 -18.29 2.49
CA LYS A 151 -16.59 -19.63 1.96
C LYS A 151 -16.99 -20.72 2.98
N PRO A 152 -17.27 -21.95 2.54
CA PRO A 152 -17.38 -23.11 3.43
C PRO A 152 -16.15 -23.21 4.34
N ALA A 153 -16.34 -23.47 5.64
CA ALA A 153 -15.29 -23.42 6.65
C ALA A 153 -14.06 -24.30 6.31
N HIS A 154 -14.28 -25.46 5.69
CA HIS A 154 -13.20 -26.37 5.28
C HIS A 154 -12.32 -25.78 4.15
N ILE A 155 -12.86 -24.96 3.26
CA ILE A 155 -12.10 -24.26 2.20
C ILE A 155 -11.24 -23.15 2.82
N ALA A 156 -11.77 -22.41 3.80
CA ALA A 156 -11.03 -21.36 4.50
C ALA A 156 -9.82 -21.93 5.26
N ILE A 157 -9.98 -23.08 5.92
CA ILE A 157 -8.91 -23.80 6.64
C ILE A 157 -7.82 -24.28 5.67
N ARG A 158 -8.19 -25.01 4.62
CA ARG A 158 -7.23 -25.53 3.62
C ARG A 158 -6.46 -24.41 2.93
N ARG A 159 -7.15 -23.35 2.49
CA ARG A 159 -6.53 -22.20 1.81
C ARG A 159 -5.61 -21.43 2.75
N GLY A 160 -6.02 -21.22 3.99
CA GLY A 160 -5.18 -20.56 4.99
C GLY A 160 -3.88 -21.34 5.25
N TRP A 161 -3.92 -22.66 5.33
CA TRP A 161 -2.74 -23.49 5.55
C TRP A 161 -1.77 -23.48 4.36
N ALA A 162 -2.28 -23.57 3.13
CA ALA A 162 -1.47 -23.42 1.92
C ALA A 162 -0.72 -22.09 1.89
N LEU A 163 -1.39 -21.00 2.30
CA LEU A 163 -0.79 -19.67 2.32
C LEU A 163 0.19 -19.48 3.48
N ALA A 164 -0.02 -20.15 4.61
CA ALA A 164 0.97 -20.21 5.68
C ALA A 164 2.27 -20.89 5.22
N LYS A 165 2.18 -21.94 4.40
CA LYS A 165 3.36 -22.57 3.77
C LYS A 165 4.04 -21.65 2.76
N ALA A 166 3.25 -20.94 1.94
CA ALA A 166 3.78 -20.03 0.91
C ALA A 166 4.42 -18.76 1.49
N GLN A 167 4.09 -18.38 2.73
CA GLN A 167 4.55 -17.14 3.35
C GLN A 167 6.08 -17.00 3.40
N ALA A 168 6.82 -18.09 3.64
CA ALA A 168 8.27 -18.06 3.65
C ALA A 168 8.86 -17.67 2.28
N GLY A 169 8.24 -18.17 1.20
CA GLY A 169 8.60 -17.81 -0.17
C GLY A 169 8.31 -16.34 -0.47
N LEU A 170 7.12 -15.86 -0.09
CA LEU A 170 6.74 -14.45 -0.26
C LEU A 170 7.70 -13.51 0.50
N ARG A 171 8.03 -13.84 1.76
CA ARG A 171 9.00 -13.08 2.55
C ARG A 171 10.36 -13.02 1.85
N ARG A 172 10.87 -14.17 1.38
CA ARG A 172 12.16 -14.21 0.66
C ARG A 172 12.14 -13.32 -0.58
N ARG A 173 11.07 -13.36 -1.39
CA ARG A 173 10.92 -12.48 -2.56
C ARG A 173 10.89 -11.00 -2.17
N ALA A 174 10.15 -10.64 -1.12
CA ALA A 174 10.09 -9.26 -0.65
C ALA A 174 11.47 -8.75 -0.23
N LEU A 175 12.21 -9.53 0.57
CA LEU A 175 13.55 -9.14 1.00
C LEU A 175 14.52 -9.01 -0.18
N ALA A 176 14.44 -9.93 -1.15
CA ALA A 176 15.26 -9.86 -2.36
C ALA A 176 14.94 -8.63 -3.23
N ALA A 177 13.68 -8.18 -3.27
CA ALA A 177 13.28 -6.93 -3.92
C ALA A 177 13.72 -5.67 -3.17
N GLY A 178 14.20 -5.80 -1.92
CA GLY A 178 14.69 -4.71 -1.09
C GLY A 178 13.68 -4.17 -0.08
N PHE A 179 12.69 -4.97 0.33
CA PHE A 179 11.80 -4.60 1.43
C PHE A 179 12.48 -4.79 2.79
N THR A 180 12.23 -3.85 3.71
CA THR A 180 12.66 -3.98 5.10
C THR A 180 11.58 -4.68 5.94
N PRO A 181 11.88 -5.80 6.62
CA PRO A 181 10.89 -6.50 7.43
C PRO A 181 10.65 -5.74 8.73
N MET A 182 9.38 -5.44 9.03
CA MET A 182 9.00 -4.72 10.25
C MET A 182 7.76 -5.33 10.89
N ARG A 183 7.73 -5.34 12.22
CA ARG A 183 6.49 -5.60 12.98
C ARG A 183 5.59 -4.38 12.93
N MET A 184 4.29 -4.57 13.10
CA MET A 184 3.26 -3.52 13.08
C MET A 184 3.65 -2.25 13.86
N ARG A 185 4.09 -2.38 15.11
CA ARG A 185 4.46 -1.22 15.94
C ARG A 185 5.65 -0.45 15.39
N ALA A 186 6.67 -1.16 14.92
CA ALA A 186 7.87 -0.54 14.34
C ALA A 186 7.56 0.14 13.00
N ALA A 187 6.74 -0.49 12.17
CA ALA A 187 6.30 0.06 10.90
C ALA A 187 5.45 1.33 11.08
N LEU A 188 4.52 1.36 12.05
CA LEU A 188 3.76 2.57 12.38
C LEU A 188 4.66 3.70 12.87
N ALA A 189 5.62 3.39 13.76
CA ALA A 189 6.58 4.37 14.24
C ALA A 189 7.43 4.94 13.09
N ARG A 190 7.90 4.08 12.17
CA ARG A 190 8.68 4.48 10.99
C ARG A 190 7.91 5.42 10.07
N VAL A 191 6.66 5.06 9.74
CA VAL A 191 5.77 5.89 8.93
C VAL A 191 5.54 7.25 9.60
N ALA A 192 5.24 7.26 10.89
CA ALA A 192 5.01 8.49 11.65
C ALA A 192 6.24 9.41 11.68
N THR A 193 7.45 8.85 11.88
CA THR A 193 8.70 9.62 11.88
C THR A 193 8.92 10.30 10.54
N ILE A 194 8.87 9.56 9.43
CA ILE A 194 9.10 10.13 8.10
C ILE A 194 8.01 11.15 7.72
N ALA A 195 6.74 10.84 8.03
CA ALA A 195 5.63 11.76 7.77
C ALA A 195 5.73 13.06 8.61
N ALA A 196 6.31 13.02 9.80
CA ALA A 196 6.59 14.21 10.60
C ALA A 196 7.72 15.05 9.98
N THR A 197 8.83 14.42 9.56
CA THR A 197 9.93 15.10 8.88
C THR A 197 9.47 15.79 7.60
N ARG A 198 8.71 15.07 6.75
CA ARG A 198 8.21 15.62 5.48
C ARG A 198 7.24 16.78 5.65
N ARG A 199 6.45 16.80 6.73
CA ARG A 199 5.59 17.94 7.08
C ARG A 199 6.38 19.18 7.48
N ALA A 200 7.47 18.99 8.22
CA ALA A 200 8.38 20.07 8.60
C ALA A 200 9.04 20.69 7.36
N ASP A 201 9.52 19.86 6.42
CA ASP A 201 10.16 20.33 5.18
C ASP A 201 9.20 21.09 4.25
N SER A 202 7.91 20.77 4.29
CA SER A 202 6.88 21.46 3.48
C SER A 202 6.36 22.76 4.09
N THR A 203 6.70 23.07 5.36
CA THR A 203 6.26 24.31 6.01
C THR A 203 7.28 25.41 5.69
N PRO A 204 6.92 26.48 4.96
CA PRO A 204 7.84 27.59 4.72
C PRO A 204 8.23 28.27 6.05
N PRO A 205 9.48 28.73 6.22
CA PRO A 205 9.88 29.44 7.43
C PRO A 205 8.99 30.67 7.63
N ALA A 206 8.58 30.91 8.88
CA ALA A 206 7.76 32.07 9.23
C ALA A 206 8.42 33.36 8.73
N PRO A 207 7.67 34.34 8.17
CA PRO A 207 8.25 35.59 7.72
C PRO A 207 8.96 36.25 8.91
N GLY A 208 10.28 36.41 8.77
CA GLY A 208 11.12 37.03 9.78
C GLY A 208 10.57 38.39 10.18
N ARG A 209 10.35 38.58 11.48
CA ARG A 209 9.91 39.85 12.05
C ARG A 209 10.99 40.89 11.78
N THR A 210 10.82 41.71 10.74
CA THR A 210 11.70 42.86 10.49
C THR A 210 11.57 43.81 11.66
N SER A 211 12.57 43.83 12.54
CA SER A 211 12.72 44.86 13.56
C SER A 211 13.05 46.18 12.87
N ASN A 212 12.04 47.01 12.63
CA ASN A 212 12.25 48.42 12.33
C ASN A 212 12.79 49.10 13.59
N THR A 213 14.11 49.25 13.66
CA THR A 213 14.76 50.19 14.58
C THR A 213 14.50 51.59 14.03
N THR A 214 13.49 52.27 14.56
CA THR A 214 13.29 53.70 14.33
C THR A 214 14.42 54.45 15.03
N THR A 215 15.40 54.91 14.26
CA THR A 215 16.43 55.85 14.71
C THR A 215 15.76 57.19 15.00
N ASN A 216 15.65 57.53 16.28
CA ASN A 216 15.23 58.84 16.74
C ASN A 216 16.42 59.79 16.56
N SER A 217 16.35 60.73 15.61
CA SER A 217 17.32 61.82 15.51
C SER A 217 16.63 63.12 15.89
N ALA A 218 16.98 63.61 17.08
CA ALA A 218 16.76 64.98 17.50
C ALA A 218 17.85 65.87 16.90
N ALA A 219 17.44 66.94 16.22
CA ALA A 219 18.11 68.25 16.13
C ALA A 219 17.26 69.16 15.23
#